data_AF-A0A6T0EQJ6-F1
#
_entry.id   AF-A0A6T0EQJ6-F1
#
_cell.length_a   1.000
_cell.length_b   1.000
_cell.length_c   1.000
_cell.angle_alpha   90.00
_cell.angle_beta   90.00
_cell.angle_gamma   90.00
#
_symmetry.space_group_name_H-M   'P 1'
#
loop_
_entity.id
_entity.type
_entity.pdbx_description
1 polymer ?
#
loop_
_entity_poly.entity_id
_entity_poly.type
_entity_poly.pdbx_seq_one_letter_code
_entity_poly.pdbx_strand_id
1 'polypeptide(L)'
;MLFVAPLLLSLLHAPAVLRRSAAPTAGAAAVGAYSPAAAAHPRSPAPRMQFFAKVKEINEANKMKTVTKGAPPRVRGKRLPADIVEVTQRFKKEYTRQQLEQLWGALVAAYGSEALAREAVFSNPQIINPSYTFCNTLLLSKDVLFEMMGKEEALDVMLKNPAVLQARLTETG
;
A
#
# COMPACT_ATOMS: atom_id res chain seq x y z
N MET A 1 -7.79 -45.99 -8.70
CA MET A 1 -6.98 -46.24 -7.50
C MET A 1 -7.56 -45.44 -6.35
N LEU A 2 -8.00 -46.16 -5.32
CA LEU A 2 -8.52 -45.67 -4.05
C LEU A 2 -7.35 -45.35 -3.10
N PHE A 3 -7.40 -44.22 -2.40
CA PHE A 3 -6.89 -43.99 -1.03
C PHE A 3 -7.61 -42.72 -0.52
N VAL A 4 -8.71 -42.84 0.23
CA VAL A 4 -8.83 -42.98 1.71
C VAL A 4 -8.62 -41.63 2.44
N ALA A 5 -9.70 -41.18 3.11
CA ALA A 5 -9.84 -40.07 4.07
C ALA A 5 -9.07 -40.36 5.40
N PRO A 6 -9.31 -39.77 6.62
CA PRO A 6 -10.19 -38.67 7.09
C PRO A 6 -9.55 -37.74 8.17
N LEU A 7 -10.30 -36.78 8.75
CA LEU A 7 -10.27 -36.30 10.17
C LEU A 7 -11.15 -35.02 10.28
N LEU A 8 -12.38 -35.05 10.81
CA LEU A 8 -12.81 -35.00 12.23
C LEU A 8 -12.17 -33.83 13.01
N LEU A 9 -12.92 -32.77 13.32
CA LEU A 9 -13.84 -32.60 14.48
C LEU A 9 -13.14 -31.99 15.71
N SER A 10 -13.55 -30.78 16.11
CA SER A 10 -13.89 -30.33 17.49
C SER A 10 -13.84 -28.77 17.52
N LEU A 11 -14.93 -28.01 17.62
CA LEU A 11 -15.71 -27.68 18.83
C LEU A 11 -14.82 -27.19 19.99
N LEU A 12 -14.92 -25.89 20.38
CA LEU A 12 -15.20 -25.40 21.75
C LEU A 12 -14.87 -23.89 21.96
N HIS A 13 -15.80 -23.21 22.65
CA HIS A 13 -15.66 -22.06 23.58
C HIS A 13 -15.44 -20.60 23.09
N ALA A 14 -16.56 -19.85 23.00
CA ALA A 14 -17.04 -18.72 23.86
C ALA A 14 -16.09 -17.56 24.29
N PRO A 15 -16.56 -16.39 24.83
CA PRO A 15 -17.95 -15.95 25.08
C PRO A 15 -18.30 -14.50 24.64
N ALA A 16 -19.62 -14.24 24.67
CA ALA A 16 -20.26 -12.94 24.69
C ALA A 16 -19.91 -12.13 25.95
N VAL A 17 -19.67 -10.82 25.81
CA VAL A 17 -19.57 -9.89 26.94
C VAL A 17 -20.83 -9.01 26.95
N LEU A 18 -21.74 -9.41 27.84
CA LEU A 18 -22.84 -8.62 28.37
C LEU A 18 -22.23 -7.54 29.30
N ARG A 19 -22.52 -6.25 29.11
CA ARG A 19 -22.27 -5.24 30.14
C ARG A 19 -23.54 -4.46 30.45
N ARG A 20 -24.05 -4.74 31.65
CA ARG A 20 -25.25 -4.23 32.30
C ARG A 20 -25.02 -2.82 32.85
N SER A 21 -26.10 -2.04 32.82
CA SER A 21 -26.29 -0.68 33.36
C SER A 21 -25.85 -0.49 34.82
N ALA A 22 -25.47 0.75 35.15
CA ALA A 22 -25.83 1.38 36.42
C ALA A 22 -25.75 2.91 36.30
N ALA A 23 -26.89 3.58 36.51
CA ALA A 23 -26.96 4.95 37.00
C ALA A 23 -27.08 4.91 38.53
N PRO A 24 -26.72 5.99 39.23
CA PRO A 24 -27.70 6.55 40.17
C PRO A 24 -27.78 8.08 40.18
N THR A 25 -28.93 8.50 40.68
CA THR A 25 -29.58 9.81 40.81
C THR A 25 -29.16 10.64 42.04
N ALA A 26 -29.63 11.91 42.03
CA ALA A 26 -29.82 12.88 43.12
C ALA A 26 -28.55 13.66 43.54
N GLY A 27 -28.53 14.98 43.75
CA GLY A 27 -29.58 15.99 43.90
C GLY A 27 -29.23 16.83 45.13
N ALA A 28 -29.04 18.15 45.00
CA ALA A 28 -29.09 19.10 46.13
C ALA A 28 -29.06 20.56 45.63
N ALA A 29 -29.90 21.37 46.27
CA ALA A 29 -30.15 22.78 46.00
C ALA A 29 -29.12 23.70 46.66
N ALA A 30 -28.94 24.92 46.11
CA ALA A 30 -28.55 26.09 46.89
C ALA A 30 -29.00 27.39 46.19
N VAL A 31 -29.78 28.15 46.93
CA VAL A 31 -30.26 29.52 46.70
C VAL A 31 -29.13 30.51 47.00
N GLY A 32 -29.04 31.63 46.27
CA GLY A 32 -28.28 32.80 46.74
C GLY A 32 -27.78 33.82 45.71
N ALA A 33 -28.42 34.99 45.72
CA ALA A 33 -27.84 36.35 45.64
C ALA A 33 -27.27 36.95 44.32
N TYR A 34 -27.99 37.98 43.84
CA TYR A 34 -27.57 39.33 43.41
C TYR A 34 -26.37 39.57 42.45
N SER A 35 -26.73 39.90 41.18
CA SER A 35 -26.40 41.15 40.43
C SER A 35 -24.94 41.43 39.94
N PRO A 36 -24.73 42.40 39.00
CA PRO A 36 -24.42 42.14 37.59
C PRO A 36 -23.02 42.62 37.12
N ALA A 37 -22.44 42.05 36.06
CA ALA A 37 -21.61 42.74 35.05
C ALA A 37 -20.85 41.77 34.12
N ALA A 38 -20.88 42.11 32.83
CA ALA A 38 -19.80 42.01 31.84
C ALA A 38 -18.93 40.73 31.79
N ALA A 39 -19.15 39.89 30.77
CA ALA A 39 -18.06 39.22 30.06
C ALA A 39 -18.50 38.76 28.67
N ALA A 40 -17.80 39.23 27.66
CA ALA A 40 -17.93 38.80 26.28
C ALA A 40 -17.67 37.29 26.15
N HIS A 41 -18.64 36.54 25.64
CA HIS A 41 -18.39 35.18 25.17
C HIS A 41 -17.67 35.25 23.81
N PRO A 42 -16.48 34.65 23.64
CA PRO A 42 -15.97 34.38 22.30
C PRO A 42 -16.95 33.39 21.63
N ARG A 43 -17.58 33.83 20.54
CA ARG A 43 -18.40 32.96 19.70
C ARG A 43 -17.55 31.77 19.28
N SER A 44 -17.90 30.58 19.74
CA SER A 44 -17.31 29.34 19.24
C SER A 44 -17.45 29.32 17.71
N PRO A 45 -16.38 29.06 16.93
CA PRO A 45 -16.48 29.05 15.49
C PRO A 45 -17.43 27.94 15.04
N ALA A 46 -18.36 28.29 14.15
CA ALA A 46 -19.45 27.45 13.70
C ALA A 46 -19.00 26.06 13.22
N PRO A 47 -19.79 24.99 13.47
CA PRO A 47 -19.44 23.59 13.20
C PRO A 47 -19.12 23.30 11.72
N ARG A 48 -19.57 24.16 10.81
CA ARG A 48 -19.32 24.05 9.36
C ARG A 48 -17.83 24.22 9.01
N MET A 49 -17.11 25.09 9.70
CA MET A 49 -15.68 25.34 9.45
C MET A 49 -14.80 24.17 9.88
N GLN A 50 -15.17 23.47 10.96
CA GLN A 50 -14.44 22.30 11.44
C GLN A 50 -14.57 21.12 10.47
N PHE A 51 -15.71 20.97 9.80
CA PHE A 51 -15.91 19.93 8.79
C PHE A 51 -15.01 20.14 7.58
N PHE A 52 -14.92 21.36 7.05
CA PHE A 52 -14.02 21.67 5.93
C PHE A 52 -12.53 21.58 6.31
N ALA A 53 -12.16 21.99 7.52
CA ALA A 53 -10.79 21.82 8.03
C ALA A 53 -10.42 20.34 8.17
N LYS A 54 -11.33 19.53 8.73
CA LYS A 54 -11.12 18.09 8.92
C LYS A 54 -11.12 17.32 7.60
N VAL A 55 -11.96 17.71 6.63
CA VAL A 55 -11.93 17.12 5.27
C VAL A 55 -10.64 17.49 4.54
N LYS A 56 -10.15 18.72 4.68
CA LYS A 56 -8.85 19.12 4.11
C LYS A 56 -7.69 18.34 4.72
N GLU A 57 -7.71 18.13 6.04
CA GLU A 57 -6.69 17.38 6.77
C GLU A 57 -6.70 15.88 6.40
N ILE A 58 -7.88 15.27 6.27
CA ILE A 58 -8.02 13.89 5.77
C ILE A 58 -7.54 13.77 4.31
N ASN A 59 -7.86 14.75 3.46
CA ASN A 59 -7.43 14.77 2.07
C ASN A 59 -5.92 15.02 1.91
N GLU A 60 -5.29 15.75 2.84
CA GLU A 60 -3.84 15.91 2.88
C GLU A 60 -3.12 14.66 3.43
N ALA A 61 -3.73 13.96 4.39
CA ALA A 61 -3.21 12.70 4.92
C ALA A 61 -3.28 11.54 3.91
N ASN A 62 -4.28 11.55 3.02
CA ASN A 62 -4.47 10.55 1.96
C ASN A 62 -3.83 10.92 0.61
N LYS A 63 -3.00 11.97 0.54
CA LYS A 63 -2.23 12.28 -0.68
C LYS A 63 -1.26 11.13 -0.98
N MET A 64 -1.72 10.16 -1.76
CA MET A 64 -0.86 9.15 -2.34
C MET A 64 0.19 9.86 -3.18
N LYS A 65 1.46 9.55 -2.89
CA LYS A 65 2.62 10.16 -3.55
C LYS A 65 2.50 9.95 -5.05
N THR A 66 2.04 10.97 -5.75
CA THR A 66 1.94 10.98 -7.20
C THR A 66 3.35 10.79 -7.73
N VAL A 67 3.63 9.63 -8.32
CA VAL A 67 4.95 9.35 -8.91
C VAL A 67 5.06 10.19 -10.17
N THR A 68 5.78 11.30 -10.08
CA THR A 68 6.08 12.17 -11.23
C THR A 68 6.81 11.34 -12.28
N LYS A 69 6.22 11.25 -13.47
CA LYS A 69 6.80 10.56 -14.63
C LYS A 69 8.14 11.23 -14.97
N GLY A 70 9.25 10.54 -14.70
CA GLY A 70 10.61 11.05 -14.93
C GLY A 70 11.42 11.39 -13.68
N ALA A 71 10.90 11.17 -12.47
CA ALA A 71 11.72 11.23 -11.26
C ALA A 71 12.87 10.20 -11.35
N PRO A 72 14.11 10.56 -10.93
CA PRO A 72 15.22 9.63 -10.96
C PRO A 72 14.85 8.40 -10.12
N PRO A 73 15.13 7.19 -10.63
CA PRO A 73 14.72 6.00 -9.94
C PRO A 73 15.54 5.82 -8.66
N ARG A 74 14.86 5.39 -7.60
CA ARG A 74 15.42 5.29 -6.23
C ARG A 74 16.50 4.21 -6.07
N VAL A 75 16.88 3.55 -7.15
CA VAL A 75 17.74 2.38 -7.18
C VAL A 75 18.85 2.55 -8.20
N ARG A 76 20.04 2.09 -7.82
CA ARG A 76 21.19 2.00 -8.73
C ARG A 76 20.96 0.90 -9.74
N GLY A 77 21.33 1.15 -11.00
CA GLY A 77 21.34 0.12 -12.01
C GLY A 77 22.34 -0.99 -11.69
N LYS A 78 22.01 -2.21 -12.11
CA LYS A 78 22.89 -3.37 -12.01
C LYS A 78 23.21 -3.87 -13.41
N ARG A 79 24.40 -4.46 -13.60
CA ARG A 79 24.80 -5.04 -14.88
C ARG A 79 23.77 -6.09 -15.32
N LEU A 80 23.34 -5.98 -16.58
CA LEU A 80 22.35 -6.90 -17.13
C LEU A 80 23.00 -8.26 -17.45
N PRO A 81 22.45 -9.38 -16.96
CA PRO A 81 22.91 -10.72 -17.32
C PRO A 81 22.68 -11.03 -18.80
N ALA A 82 23.53 -11.87 -19.40
CA ALA A 82 23.48 -12.18 -20.84
C ALA A 82 22.15 -12.81 -21.28
N ASP A 83 21.63 -13.73 -20.47
CA ASP A 83 20.35 -14.39 -20.70
C ASP A 83 19.17 -13.40 -20.69
N ILE A 84 19.26 -12.36 -19.87
CA ILE A 84 18.26 -11.28 -19.83
C ILE A 84 18.41 -10.34 -21.03
N VAL A 85 19.65 -10.08 -21.50
CA VAL A 85 19.89 -9.30 -22.73
C VAL A 85 19.22 -9.97 -23.94
N GLU A 86 19.28 -11.30 -24.05
CA GLU A 86 18.62 -12.03 -25.14
C GLU A 86 17.09 -11.85 -25.12
N VAL A 87 16.50 -11.75 -23.93
CA VAL A 87 15.06 -11.48 -23.79
C VAL A 87 14.72 -10.08 -24.32
N THR A 88 15.55 -9.07 -24.06
CA THR A 88 15.26 -7.69 -24.48
C THR A 88 15.41 -7.47 -25.99
N GLN A 89 16.19 -8.30 -26.68
CA GLN A 89 16.32 -8.25 -28.15
C GLN A 89 15.01 -8.58 -28.88
N ARG A 90 14.05 -9.22 -28.20
CA ARG A 90 12.73 -9.53 -28.76
C ARG A 90 11.76 -8.34 -28.72
N PHE A 91 12.16 -7.22 -28.13
CA PHE A 91 11.32 -6.04 -28.02
C PHE A 91 11.26 -5.27 -29.34
N LYS A 92 10.08 -4.72 -29.65
CA LYS A 92 9.88 -3.89 -30.86
C LYS A 92 10.66 -2.57 -30.84
N LYS A 93 10.96 -2.06 -29.65
CA LYS A 93 11.70 -0.81 -29.44
C LYS A 93 13.07 -1.12 -28.87
N GLU A 94 14.07 -0.39 -29.33
CA GLU A 94 15.40 -0.41 -28.73
C GLU A 94 15.43 0.51 -27.51
N TYR A 95 16.16 0.07 -26.48
CA TYR A 95 16.36 0.81 -25.24
C TYR A 95 17.84 0.93 -24.96
N THR A 96 18.22 2.03 -24.32
CA THR A 96 19.63 2.18 -23.93
C THR A 96 19.97 1.16 -22.86
N ARG A 97 21.22 0.70 -22.86
CA ARG A 97 21.73 -0.22 -21.84
C ARG A 97 21.49 0.31 -20.43
N GLN A 98 21.67 1.61 -20.21
CA GLN A 98 21.44 2.25 -18.93
C GLN A 98 19.99 2.10 -18.46
N GLN A 99 19.00 2.27 -19.34
CA GLN A 99 17.58 2.09 -18.98
C GLN A 99 17.28 0.65 -18.54
N LEU A 100 17.81 -0.33 -19.27
CA LEU A 100 17.63 -1.75 -18.96
C LEU A 100 18.33 -2.14 -17.66
N GLU A 101 19.57 -1.70 -17.45
CA GLU A 101 20.33 -1.96 -16.23
C GLU A 101 19.68 -1.31 -15.00
N GLN A 102 19.07 -0.13 -15.18
CA GLN A 102 18.36 0.58 -14.12
C GLN A 102 17.05 -0.12 -13.73
N LEU A 103 16.31 -0.64 -14.71
CA LEU A 103 15.12 -1.44 -14.47
C LEU A 103 15.46 -2.80 -13.87
N TRP A 104 16.55 -3.43 -14.32
CA TRP A 104 17.08 -4.66 -13.72
C TRP A 104 17.45 -4.47 -12.26
N GLY A 105 18.16 -3.38 -11.93
CA GLY A 105 18.45 -3.03 -10.53
C GLY A 105 17.19 -2.91 -9.68
N ALA A 106 16.12 -2.35 -10.23
CA ALA A 106 14.82 -2.25 -9.56
C ALA A 106 14.16 -3.63 -9.35
N LEU A 107 14.20 -4.50 -10.36
CA LEU A 107 13.67 -5.87 -10.25
C LEU A 107 14.41 -6.67 -9.18
N VAL A 108 15.74 -6.63 -9.18
CA VAL A 108 16.55 -7.34 -8.17
C VAL A 108 16.27 -6.79 -6.77
N ALA A 109 16.09 -5.47 -6.63
CA ALA A 109 15.70 -4.87 -5.35
C ALA A 109 14.29 -5.29 -4.93
N ALA A 110 13.37 -5.49 -5.87
CA ALA A 110 12.00 -5.85 -5.56
C ALA A 110 11.83 -7.31 -5.15
N TYR A 111 12.45 -8.22 -5.90
CA TYR A 111 12.39 -9.66 -5.63
C TYR A 111 13.42 -10.11 -4.58
N GLY A 112 14.40 -9.26 -4.25
CA GLY A 112 15.41 -9.51 -3.22
C GLY A 112 16.62 -10.33 -3.69
N SER A 113 16.57 -10.97 -4.86
CA SER A 113 17.70 -11.69 -5.44
C SER A 113 17.67 -11.67 -6.97
N GLU A 114 18.82 -11.90 -7.62
CA GLU A 114 18.90 -12.02 -9.07
C GLU A 114 18.18 -13.26 -9.59
N ALA A 115 18.20 -14.37 -8.83
CA ALA A 115 17.52 -15.61 -9.21
C ALA A 115 16.01 -15.41 -9.33
N LEU A 116 15.38 -14.80 -8.33
CA LEU A 116 13.94 -14.53 -8.33
C LEU A 116 13.54 -13.47 -9.36
N ALA A 117 14.35 -12.43 -9.53
CA ALA A 117 14.12 -11.43 -10.57
C ALA A 117 14.20 -12.05 -11.99
N ARG A 118 15.14 -12.96 -12.21
CA ARG A 118 15.30 -13.70 -13.46
C ARG A 118 14.08 -14.59 -13.74
N GLU A 119 13.61 -15.33 -12.74
CA GLU A 119 12.40 -16.15 -12.85
C GLU A 119 11.19 -15.31 -13.26
N ALA A 120 11.01 -14.14 -12.63
CA ALA A 120 9.94 -13.21 -12.98
C ALA A 120 10.04 -12.69 -14.43
N VAL A 121 11.26 -12.41 -14.93
CA VAL A 121 11.47 -11.97 -16.32
C VAL A 121 11.16 -13.09 -17.31
N PHE A 122 11.53 -14.33 -17.02
CA PHE A 122 11.20 -15.46 -17.90
C PHE A 122 9.71 -15.78 -17.91
N SER A 123 9.03 -15.64 -16.76
CA SER A 123 7.58 -15.77 -16.66
C SER A 123 6.85 -14.66 -17.41
N ASN A 124 7.31 -13.41 -17.30
CA ASN A 124 6.76 -12.27 -18.03
C ASN A 124 7.86 -11.33 -18.56
N PRO A 125 8.30 -11.51 -19.83
CA PRO A 125 9.33 -10.67 -20.44
C PRO A 125 9.01 -9.18 -20.47
N GLN A 126 7.72 -8.79 -20.44
CA GLN A 126 7.33 -7.38 -20.47
C GLN A 126 7.68 -6.65 -19.18
N ILE A 127 7.98 -7.36 -18.09
CA ILE A 127 8.34 -6.70 -16.82
C ILE A 127 9.66 -5.93 -16.90
N ILE A 128 10.58 -6.33 -17.78
CA ILE A 128 11.86 -5.62 -18.00
C ILE A 128 11.80 -4.66 -19.20
N ASN A 129 10.62 -4.38 -19.74
CA ASN A 129 10.45 -3.47 -20.85
C ASN A 129 10.18 -2.03 -20.35
N PRO A 130 11.06 -1.04 -20.59
CA PRO A 130 10.88 0.33 -20.12
C PRO A 130 9.64 1.07 -20.66
N SER A 131 8.99 0.57 -21.72
CA SER A 131 7.70 1.13 -22.15
C SER A 131 6.54 0.80 -21.21
N TYR A 132 6.65 -0.29 -20.44
CA TYR A 132 5.56 -0.81 -19.61
C TYR A 132 5.88 -0.75 -18.12
N THR A 133 7.16 -0.73 -17.74
CA THR A 133 7.58 -0.76 -16.34
C THR A 133 8.39 0.48 -15.97
N PHE A 134 8.05 1.05 -14.81
CA PHE A 134 8.75 2.21 -14.22
C PHE A 134 9.30 1.83 -12.86
N CYS A 135 10.60 2.06 -12.62
CA CYS A 135 11.28 1.58 -11.40
C CYS A 135 10.60 2.04 -10.11
N ASN A 136 10.20 3.32 -10.03
CA ASN A 136 9.59 3.86 -8.82
C ASN A 136 8.20 3.26 -8.56
N THR A 137 7.39 3.06 -9.60
CA THR A 137 6.09 2.38 -9.48
C THR A 137 6.27 0.95 -9.02
N LEU A 138 7.19 0.21 -9.63
CA LEU A 138 7.47 -1.18 -9.29
C LEU A 138 7.85 -1.36 -7.81
N LEU A 139 8.71 -0.49 -7.28
CA LEU A 139 9.13 -0.55 -5.88
C LEU A 139 8.00 -0.16 -4.92
N LEU A 140 7.19 0.84 -5.26
CA LEU A 140 6.04 1.24 -4.46
C LEU A 140 4.95 0.16 -4.44
N SER A 141 4.64 -0.44 -5.59
CA SER A 141 3.66 -1.53 -5.68
C SER A 141 4.08 -2.72 -4.82
N LYS A 142 5.38 -3.05 -4.79
CA LYS A 142 5.92 -4.06 -3.88
C LYS A 142 5.72 -3.67 -2.41
N ASP A 143 6.05 -2.42 -2.03
CA ASP A 143 5.90 -1.97 -0.64
C ASP A 143 4.43 -2.07 -0.18
N VAL A 144 3.48 -1.69 -1.06
CA VAL A 144 2.04 -1.83 -0.80
C VAL A 144 1.63 -3.29 -0.63
N LEU A 145 2.10 -4.19 -1.52
CA LEU A 145 1.82 -5.62 -1.38
C LEU A 145 2.38 -6.18 -0.07
N PHE A 146 3.60 -5.78 0.31
CA PHE A 146 4.22 -6.23 1.55
C PHE A 146 3.43 -5.75 2.78
N GLU A 147 2.86 -4.56 2.73
CA GLU A 147 2.01 -4.03 3.81
C GLU A 147 0.66 -4.76 3.90
N MET A 148 0.05 -5.12 2.76
CA MET A 148 -1.29 -5.72 2.73
C MET A 148 -1.33 -7.21 3.12
N MET A 149 -0.33 -8.00 2.72
CA MET A 149 -0.34 -9.46 2.90
C MET A 149 0.94 -10.01 3.56
N GLY A 150 1.89 -9.14 3.90
CA GLY A 150 3.18 -9.58 4.41
C GLY A 150 4.14 -10.01 3.30
N LYS A 151 5.42 -10.11 3.67
CA LYS A 151 6.52 -10.27 2.71
C LYS A 151 6.49 -11.58 1.93
N GLU A 152 6.24 -12.69 2.61
CA GLU A 152 6.34 -14.03 2.02
C GLU A 152 5.20 -14.28 1.03
N GLU A 153 3.96 -13.98 1.43
CA GLU A 153 2.78 -14.10 0.56
C GLU A 153 2.89 -13.15 -0.64
N ALA A 154 3.32 -11.90 -0.41
CA ALA A 154 3.53 -10.96 -1.50
C ALA A 154 4.57 -11.42 -2.52
N LEU A 155 5.69 -12.01 -2.07
CA LEU A 155 6.70 -12.55 -2.99
C LEU A 155 6.15 -13.71 -3.82
N ASP A 156 5.37 -14.60 -3.23
CA ASP A 156 4.71 -15.70 -3.94
C ASP A 156 3.74 -15.16 -5.01
N VAL A 157 2.93 -14.15 -4.68
CA VAL A 157 2.04 -13.47 -5.64
C VAL A 157 2.84 -12.78 -6.75
N MET A 158 3.92 -12.09 -6.42
CA MET A 158 4.78 -11.40 -7.40
C MET A 158 5.48 -12.36 -8.36
N LEU A 159 5.79 -13.58 -7.93
CA LEU A 159 6.39 -14.62 -8.79
C LEU A 159 5.34 -15.26 -9.69
N LYS A 160 4.16 -15.58 -9.14
CA LYS A 160 3.04 -16.13 -9.89
C LYS A 160 2.50 -15.16 -10.94
N ASN A 161 2.47 -13.87 -10.62
CA ASN A 161 2.01 -12.83 -11.54
C ASN A 161 2.88 -11.57 -11.46
N PRO A 162 3.99 -11.50 -12.21
CA PRO A 162 4.88 -10.33 -12.20
C PRO A 162 4.20 -9.02 -12.66
N ALA A 163 3.10 -9.10 -13.42
CA ALA A 163 2.37 -7.92 -13.87
C ALA A 163 1.69 -7.14 -12.73
N VAL A 164 1.52 -7.75 -11.55
CA VAL A 164 0.99 -7.05 -10.36
C VAL A 164 1.85 -5.84 -9.99
N LEU A 165 3.15 -5.88 -10.29
CA LEU A 165 4.08 -4.77 -10.05
C LEU A 165 3.98 -3.64 -11.08
N GLN A 166 3.37 -3.92 -12.24
CA GLN A 166 3.13 -2.94 -13.30
C GLN A 166 1.77 -2.25 -13.15
N ALA A 167 0.91 -2.74 -12.25
CA ALA A 167 -0.38 -2.14 -11.98
C ALA A 167 -0.20 -0.67 -11.61
N ARG A 168 -0.74 0.20 -12.45
CA ARG A 168 -0.76 1.63 -12.18
C ARG A 168 -1.83 1.83 -11.11
N LEU A 169 -1.45 2.34 -9.95
CA LEU A 169 -2.38 2.91 -8.99
C LEU A 169 -3.04 4.13 -9.68
N THR A 170 -4.13 3.90 -10.38
CA THR A 170 -4.96 4.95 -10.95
C THR A 170 -6.03 5.29 -9.92
N GLU A 171 -5.98 6.50 -9.39
CA GLU A 171 -7.12 7.09 -8.70
C GLU A 171 -8.25 7.24 -9.74
N THR A 172 -9.32 6.46 -9.60
CA THR A 172 -10.62 6.86 -10.14
C THR A 172 -11.02 8.13 -9.42
N GLY A 173 -10.95 9.25 -10.14
CA GLY A 173 -11.42 10.57 -9.67
C GLY A 173 -12.93 10.64 -9.51
#